data_AF-A0A9E2MHY7-F1
#
_entry.id   AF-A0A9E2MHY7-F1
#
_cell.length_a   1.000
_cell.length_b   1.000
_cell.length_c   1.000
_cell.angle_alpha   90.00
_cell.angle_beta   90.00
_cell.angle_gamma   90.00
#
_symmetry.space_group_name_H-M   'P 1'
#
loop_
_entity.id
_entity.type
_entity.pdbx_description
1 polymer ?
#
loop_
_entity_poly.entity_id
_entity_poly.type
_entity_poly.pdbx_seq_one_letter_code
_entity_poly.pdbx_strand_id
1 'polypeptide(L)' 'FSILTERTEYGPRSYPLGKLDEVSEDLRELVLHLVTSMPVSQFVKLSHFQASPMEQIPFTYVESQPAMTVI' A
#
# COMPACT_ATOMS: atom_id res chain seq x y z
N PHE A 1 10.66 22.24 15.49
CA PHE A 1 10.48 20.96 14.78
C PHE A 1 9.54 20.10 15.60
N SER A 2 8.40 19.70 15.04
CA SER A 2 7.48 18.77 15.73
C SER A 2 7.65 17.39 15.14
N ILE A 3 8.15 16.45 15.93
CA ILE A 3 8.18 15.03 15.58
C ILE A 3 6.84 14.46 16.07
N LEU A 4 5.92 14.24 15.13
CA LEU A 4 4.72 13.45 15.37
C LEU A 4 5.12 11.98 15.31
N THR A 5 5.55 11.43 16.45
CA THR A 5 5.79 9.99 16.57
C THR A 5 4.45 9.32 16.87
N GLU A 6 3.68 9.04 15.82
CA GLU A 6 2.56 8.12 15.92
C GLU A 6 3.13 6.70 16.14
N ARG A 7 2.48 5.89 16.98
CA ARG A 7 2.89 4.51 17.24
C ARG A 7 2.61 3.68 15.99
N THR A 8 3.55 3.66 15.05
CA THR A 8 3.46 2.83 13.85
C THR A 8 3.80 1.39 14.20
N GLU A 9 2.97 0.44 13.77
CA GLU A 9 3.29 -0.98 13.85
C GLU A 9 4.57 -1.28 13.05
N TYR A 10 5.35 -2.25 13.53
CA TYR A 10 6.61 -2.61 12.89
C TYR A 10 6.34 -3.21 11.50
N GLY A 11 6.92 -2.61 10.45
CA GLY A 11 6.73 -3.06 9.08
C GLY A 11 6.91 -1.95 8.06
N PRO A 12 6.80 -2.27 6.76
CA PRO A 12 6.80 -1.27 5.70
C PRO A 12 5.61 -0.32 5.88
N ARG A 13 5.81 0.94 5.51
CA ARG A 13 4.73 1.94 5.55
C ARG A 13 3.60 1.48 4.63
N SER A 14 2.42 1.31 5.23
CA SER A 14 1.23 0.76 4.57
C SER A 14 0.11 1.79 4.50
N TYR A 15 -0.72 1.68 3.47
CA TYR A 15 -1.84 2.58 3.19
C TYR A 15 -3.10 1.77 2.88
N PRO A 16 -4.18 1.91 3.67
CA PRO A 16 -5.42 1.18 3.43
C PRO A 16 -6.10 1.66 2.14
N LEU A 17 -6.68 0.73 1.38
CA LEU A 17 -7.40 1.02 0.14
C LEU A 17 -8.93 1.05 0.31
N GLY A 18 -9.46 0.90 1.52
CA GLY A 18 -10.92 0.86 1.74
C GLY A 18 -11.69 2.10 1.27
N LYS A 19 -11.02 3.26 1.16
CA LYS A 19 -11.63 4.49 0.62
C LYS A 19 -11.60 4.58 -0.91
N LEU A 20 -10.96 3.63 -1.59
CA LEU A 20 -10.94 3.58 -3.05
C LEU A 20 -12.32 3.24 -3.64
N ASP A 21 -13.22 2.68 -2.83
CA ASP A 21 -14.60 2.44 -3.24
C ASP A 21 -15.45 3.73 -3.23
N GLU A 22 -14.97 4.80 -2.57
CA GLU A 22 -15.65 6.10 -2.53
C GLU A 22 -15.38 6.96 -3.79
N VAL A 23 -14.40 6.57 -4.62
CA VAL A 23 -14.10 7.27 -5.89
C VAL A 23 -14.85 6.66 -7.07
N SER A 24 -14.90 7.38 -8.20
CA SER A 24 -15.50 6.85 -9.43
C SER A 24 -14.80 5.57 -9.89
N GLU A 25 -15.56 4.69 -10.55
CA GLU A 25 -15.05 3.42 -11.07
C GLU A 25 -13.84 3.60 -11.97
N ASP A 26 -13.91 4.52 -12.94
CA ASP A 26 -12.79 4.85 -13.83
C ASP A 26 -11.51 5.22 -13.07
N LEU A 27 -11.64 5.97 -11.97
CA LEU A 27 -10.49 6.39 -11.17
C LEU A 27 -9.95 5.25 -10.33
N ARG A 28 -10.82 4.42 -9.77
CA ARG A 28 -10.43 3.18 -9.07
C ARG A 28 -9.66 2.26 -10.00
N GLU A 29 -10.16 2.01 -11.20
CA GLU A 29 -9.48 1.20 -12.21
C GLU A 29 -8.12 1.78 -12.61
N LEU A 30 -8.06 3.09 -12.84
CA LEU A 30 -6.80 3.77 -13.15
C LEU A 30 -5.78 3.61 -12.02
N VAL A 31 -6.19 3.81 -10.76
CA VAL A 31 -5.29 3.64 -9.60
C VAL A 31 -4.79 2.20 -9.51
N LEU A 32 -5.69 1.23 -9.61
CA LEU A 32 -5.32 -0.20 -9.58
C LEU A 32 -4.36 -0.56 -10.71
N HIS A 33 -4.63 -0.06 -11.92
CA HIS A 33 -3.75 -0.25 -13.06
C HIS A 33 -2.36 0.34 -12.80
N LEU A 34 -2.29 1.56 -12.25
CA LEU A 34 -1.01 2.20 -11.93
C LEU A 34 -0.23 1.41 -10.88
N VAL A 35 -0.85 1.00 -9.76
CA VAL A 35 -0.12 0.29 -8.68
C VAL A 35 0.29 -1.14 -9.05
N THR A 36 -0.39 -1.77 -10.01
CA THR A 36 -0.07 -3.14 -10.46
C THR A 36 0.84 -3.17 -11.68
N SER A 37 1.02 -2.04 -12.38
CA SER A 37 1.87 -1.94 -13.57
C SER A 37 3.30 -1.54 -13.25
N MET A 38 4.23 -1.96 -14.11
CA MET A 38 5.61 -1.47 -14.07
C MET A 38 5.65 0.04 -14.40
N PRO A 39 6.57 0.81 -13.80
CA PRO A 39 7.56 0.40 -12.80
C PRO A 39 7.03 0.43 -11.36
N VAL A 40 5.80 0.91 -11.14
CA VAL A 40 5.25 1.16 -9.80
C VAL A 40 5.15 -0.12 -8.98
N SER A 41 4.77 -1.24 -9.59
CA SER A 41 4.66 -2.54 -8.92
C SER A 41 6.01 -3.11 -8.44
N GLN A 42 7.15 -2.49 -8.80
CA GLN A 42 8.46 -2.80 -8.22
C GLN A 42 8.63 -2.22 -6.81
N PHE A 43 7.89 -1.16 -6.47
CA PHE A 43 8.04 -0.41 -5.22
C PHE A 43 6.80 -0.48 -4.33
N VAL A 44 5.61 -0.56 -4.94
CA VAL A 44 4.34 -0.60 -4.23
C VAL A 44 3.72 -1.97 -4.43
N LYS A 45 3.42 -2.66 -3.33
CA LYS A 45 2.79 -3.98 -3.36
C LYS A 45 1.37 -3.90 -2.85
N LEU A 46 0.48 -4.66 -3.49
CA LEU A 46 -0.89 -4.84 -3.05
C LEU A 46 -0.96 -6.06 -2.13
N SER A 47 -1.66 -5.91 -1.00
CA SER A 47 -1.91 -6.98 -0.05
C SER A 47 -3.30 -6.80 0.58
N HIS A 48 -3.68 -7.73 1.45
CA HIS A 48 -4.91 -7.64 2.23
C HIS A 48 -4.71 -8.20 3.64
N PHE A 49 -5.40 -7.62 4.60
CA PHE A 49 -5.52 -8.17 5.94
C PHE A 49 -6.87 -8.89 6.04
N GLN A 50 -6.85 -10.16 6.45
CA GLN A 50 -8.07 -10.94 6.65
C GLN A 50 -8.51 -10.82 8.12
N ALA A 51 -9.41 -9.87 8.40
CA ALA A 51 -9.96 -9.67 9.75
C ALA A 51 -10.93 -10.78 10.14
N SER A 52 -11.66 -11.33 9.16
CA SER A 52 -12.56 -12.46 9.31
C SER A 52 -12.73 -13.21 7.98
N PRO A 53 -13.40 -14.38 7.93
CA PRO A 53 -13.68 -15.08 6.67
C PRO A 53 -14.44 -14.26 5.63
N MET A 54 -15.22 -13.25 6.06
CA MET A 54 -16.01 -12.39 5.17
C MET A 54 -15.46 -10.97 5.06
N GLU A 55 -14.40 -10.63 5.79
CA GLU A 55 -13.87 -9.27 5.88
C GLU A 55 -12.40 -9.26 5.48
N GLN A 56 -12.15 -8.76 4.27
CA GLN A 56 -10.82 -8.50 3.74
C GLN A 56 -10.60 -7.00 3.64
N ILE A 57 -9.51 -6.53 4.23
CA ILE A 57 -9.13 -5.11 4.23
C ILE A 57 -7.96 -4.95 3.27
N PRO A 58 -8.18 -4.43 2.05
CA PRO A 58 -7.11 -4.24 1.08
C PRO A 58 -6.21 -3.08 1.51
N PHE A 59 -4.91 -3.23 1.29
CA PHE A 59 -3.92 -2.18 1.54
C PHE A 59 -2.76 -2.28 0.56
N THR A 60 -2.04 -1.17 0.39
CA THR A 60 -0.74 -1.17 -0.28
C THR A 60 0.36 -0.92 0.73
N TYR A 61 1.57 -1.38 0.43
CA TYR A 61 2.75 -1.01 1.20
C TYR A 61 3.92 -0.71 0.27
N VAL A 62 4.81 0.17 0.73
CA VAL A 62 6.06 0.43 0.02
C VAL A 62 7.06 -0.64 0.41
N GLU A 63 7.46 -1.46 -0.55
CA GLU A 63 8.55 -2.40 -0.36
C GLU A 63 9.85 -1.61 -0.18
N SER A 64 10.41 -1.66 1.02
CA SER A 64 11.77 -1.20 1.26
C SER A 64 12.69 -2.09 0.44
N GLN A 65 13.09 -1.64 -0.74
CA GLN A 65 14.20 -2.29 -1.42
C GLN A 65 15.39 -2.24 -0.45
N PRO A 66 16.05 -3.37 -0.16
CA PRO A 66 17.30 -3.30 0.58
C PRO A 66 18.16 -2.30 -0.17
N ALA A 67 18.55 -1.21 0.52
CA ALA A 67 19.48 -0.24 -0.05
C ALA A 67 20.59 -1.07 -0.69
N MET A 68 20.84 -0.88 -1.99
CA MET A 68 21.90 -1.62 -2.67
C MET A 68 23.12 -1.54 -1.75
N THR A 69 23.48 -2.65 -1.12
CA THR A 69 24.77 -2.77 -0.45
C THR A 69 25.76 -2.59 -1.58
N VAL A 70 26.27 -1.37 -1.70
CA VAL A 70 27.41 -1.09 -2.55
C VAL A 70 28.55 -1.84 -1.87
N ILE A 71 28.82 -3.04 -2.39
CA ILE A 71 29.99 -3.86 -2.08
C ILE A 71 31.23 -3.18 -2.63
#